data_AF-A0A847V4I1-F1
#
_entry.id   AF-A0A847V4I1-F1
#
_cell.length_a   1.000
_cell.length_b   1.000
_cell.length_c   1.000
_cell.angle_alpha   90.00
_cell.angle_beta   90.00
_cell.angle_gamma   90.00
#
_symmetry.space_group_name_H-M   'P 1'
#
loop_
_entity.id
_entity.type
_entity.pdbx_description
1 polymer ?
#
loop_
_entity_poly.entity_id
_entity_poly.type
_entity_poly.pdbx_seq_one_letter_code
_entity_poly.pdbx_strand_id
1 'polypeptide(L)' 'MKPEISLSFTDRHLYLLEFLPAEYWRELAESYNSLPWEERGDQRLAIVAENYSYLLDLLVHARLYHLSRMPYEERFR' A
#
# COMPACT_ATOMS: atom_id res chain seq x y z
N MET A 1 -2.58 13.52 8.24
CA MET A 1 -3.63 12.47 8.23
C MET A 1 -3.02 11.18 8.79
N LYS A 2 -3.81 10.27 9.38
CA LYS A 2 -3.26 8.94 9.75
C LYS A 2 -3.03 8.12 8.47
N PRO A 3 -1.94 7.33 8.39
CA PRO A 3 -1.73 6.44 7.25
C PRO A 3 -2.83 5.39 7.19
N GLU A 4 -3.41 5.22 6.01
CA GLU A 4 -4.45 4.24 5.72
C GLU A 4 -4.31 3.70 4.30
N ILE A 5 -4.96 2.56 4.06
CA ILE A 5 -5.03 1.91 2.77
C ILE A 5 -6.52 1.66 2.50
N SER A 6 -7.05 2.26 1.43
CA SER A 6 -8.41 1.96 0.98
C SER A 6 -8.35 0.71 0.10
N LEU A 7 -9.41 -0.11 0.17
CA LEU A 7 -9.59 -1.27 -0.71
C LEU A 7 -10.95 -1.14 -1.40
N SER A 8 -10.93 -1.18 -2.72
CA SER A 8 -12.12 -1.17 -3.57
C SER A 8 -11.96 -2.16 -4.71
N PHE A 9 -12.99 -2.29 -5.55
CA PHE A 9 -12.94 -3.14 -6.74
C PHE A 9 -12.98 -2.29 -8.00
N THR A 10 -12.17 -2.66 -8.99
CA THR A 10 -12.28 -2.10 -10.34
C THR A 10 -13.52 -2.65 -11.05
N ASP A 11 -13.87 -2.08 -12.21
CA ASP A 11 -14.96 -2.58 -13.08
C ASP A 11 -14.75 -4.03 -13.55
N ARG A 12 -13.51 -4.54 -13.46
CA ARG A 12 -13.14 -5.93 -13.79
C ARG A 12 -13.09 -6.84 -12.56
N HIS A 13 -13.61 -6.38 -11.41
CA HIS A 13 -13.57 -7.09 -10.12
C HIS A 13 -12.16 -7.40 -9.60
N LEU A 14 -11.17 -6.57 -9.96
CA LEU A 14 -9.81 -6.66 -9.41
C LEU A 14 -9.69 -5.79 -8.16
N TYR A 15 -8.71 -6.08 -7.29
CA TYR A 15 -8.51 -5.35 -6.05
C TYR A 15 -7.74 -4.05 -6.32
N LEU A 16 -8.39 -2.90 -6.17
CA LEU A 16 -7.73 -1.59 -6.22
C LEU A 16 -7.39 -1.15 -4.80
N LEU A 17 -6.10 -0.94 -4.55
CA LEU A 17 -5.63 -0.35 -3.30
C LEU A 17 -5.19 1.09 -3.54
N GLU A 18 -5.63 2.00 -2.68
CA GLU A 18 -5.14 3.38 -2.65
C GLU A 18 -4.50 3.68 -1.30
N PHE A 19 -3.29 4.25 -1.35
CA PHE A 19 -2.43 4.49 -0.20
C PHE A 19 -2.47 5.96 0.19
N LEU A 20 -2.96 6.25 1.39
CA LEU A 20 -3.22 7.62 1.85
C LEU A 20 -2.49 7.91 3.18
N PRO A 21 -1.88 9.09 3.35
CA PRO A 21 -1.53 10.04 2.29
C PRO A 21 -0.39 9.49 1.41
N ALA A 22 -0.39 9.82 0.12
CA ALA A 22 0.58 9.29 -0.85
C ALA A 22 2.05 9.55 -0.44
N GLU A 23 2.34 10.72 0.15
CA GLU A 23 3.68 11.07 0.65
C GLU A 23 4.20 10.06 1.68
N TYR A 24 3.32 9.55 2.56
CA TYR A 24 3.72 8.64 3.63
C TYR A 24 4.15 7.29 3.07
N TRP A 25 3.51 6.84 1.98
CA TRP A 25 3.69 5.51 1.41
C TRP A 25 4.66 5.48 0.21
N ARG A 26 5.24 6.62 -0.17
CA ARG A 26 6.09 6.76 -1.35
C ARG A 26 7.34 5.87 -1.31
N GLU A 27 8.03 5.82 -0.16
CA GLU A 27 9.23 4.99 0.02
C GLU A 27 8.90 3.49 -0.14
N LEU A 28 7.70 3.06 0.29
CA LEU A 28 7.22 1.70 0.03
C LEU A 28 7.03 1.47 -1.47
N ALA A 29 6.38 2.39 -2.17
CA ALA A 29 6.17 2.26 -3.61
C ALA A 29 7.46 2.31 -4.43
N GLU A 30 8.49 3.01 -3.93
CA GLU A 30 9.84 3.02 -4.50
C GLU A 30 10.58 1.70 -4.38
N SER A 31 10.36 0.99 -3.28
CA SER A 31 11.03 -0.28 -3.01
C SER A 31 10.25 -1.52 -3.48
N TYR A 32 8.91 -1.44 -3.54
CA TYR A 32 8.05 -2.53 -3.97
C TYR A 32 7.91 -2.58 -5.50
N ASN A 33 8.57 -3.57 -6.10
CA ASN A 33 8.64 -3.76 -7.56
C ASN A 33 8.01 -5.08 -8.04
N SER A 34 7.30 -5.80 -7.15
CA SER A 34 6.68 -7.09 -7.47
C SER A 34 5.43 -6.97 -8.34
N LEU A 35 4.77 -5.80 -8.32
CA LEU A 35 3.58 -5.49 -9.13
C LEU A 35 3.68 -4.06 -9.69
N PRO A 36 3.13 -3.80 -10.89
CA PRO A 36 3.10 -2.46 -11.47
C PRO A 36 2.13 -1.56 -10.70
N TRP A 37 2.54 -0.32 -10.42
CA TRP A 37 1.66 0.72 -9.88
C TRP A 37 0.81 1.32 -11.00
N GLU A 38 -0.50 1.43 -10.79
CA GLU A 38 -1.39 2.13 -11.72
C GLU A 38 -1.12 3.63 -11.68
N GLU A 39 -0.90 4.16 -10.48
CA GLU A 39 -0.53 5.56 -10.29
C GLU A 39 0.50 5.67 -9.16
N ARG A 40 1.60 6.35 -9.45
CA ARG A 40 2.70 6.60 -8.51
C ARG A 40 3.10 8.07 -8.58
N GLY A 41 2.18 8.92 -8.14
CA GLY A 41 2.33 10.37 -8.16
C GLY A 41 2.43 10.96 -6.75
N ASP A 42 2.67 12.28 -6.71
CA ASP A 42 2.76 13.01 -5.45
C ASP A 42 1.43 13.05 -4.69
N GLN A 43 0.31 13.04 -5.42
CA GLN A 43 -1.03 13.23 -4.89
C GLN A 43 -1.80 11.92 -4.71
N ARG A 44 -1.44 10.88 -5.47
CA ARG A 44 -2.15 9.61 -5.48
C ARG A 44 -1.18 8.46 -5.72
N LEU A 45 -1.39 7.41 -4.95
CA LEU A 45 -0.58 6.21 -4.96
C LEU A 45 -1.52 5.01 -4.96
N ALA A 46 -1.61 4.34 -6.12
CA ALA A 46 -2.62 3.32 -6.37
C ALA A 46 -2.04 2.14 -7.14
N ILE A 47 -2.48 0.94 -6.77
CA ILE A 47 -2.02 -0.31 -7.36
C ILE A 47 -3.18 -1.29 -7.45
N VAL A 48 -3.19 -2.10 -8.51
CA VAL A 48 -4.17 -3.15 -8.72
C VAL A 48 -3.54 -4.51 -8.48
N ALA A 49 -4.11 -5.27 -7.56
CA ALA A 49 -3.80 -6.68 -7.38
C ALA A 49 -4.83 -7.52 -8.12
N GLU A 50 -4.36 -8.37 -9.04
CA GLU A 50 -5.24 -9.20 -9.87
C GLU A 50 -5.83 -10.40 -9.13
N ASN A 51 -5.21 -10.81 -8.03
CA ASN A 51 -5.65 -11.94 -7.23
C ASN A 51 -5.34 -11.73 -5.75
N TYR A 52 -5.92 -12.61 -4.93
CA TYR A 52 -5.80 -12.53 -3.48
C TYR A 52 -4.37 -12.71 -2.96
N SER A 53 -3.54 -13.52 -3.62
CA SER A 53 -2.15 -13.73 -3.21
C SER A 53 -1.32 -12.45 -3.35
N TYR A 54 -1.51 -11.72 -4.46
CA TYR A 54 -0.86 -10.43 -4.70
C TYR A 54 -1.36 -9.34 -3.75
N LEU A 55 -2.65 -9.34 -3.44
CA LEU A 55 -3.22 -8.46 -2.42
C LEU A 55 -2.56 -8.69 -1.05
N LEU A 56 -2.44 -9.95 -0.62
CA LEU A 56 -1.85 -10.29 0.67
C LEU A 56 -0.36 -9.93 0.74
N ASP A 57 0.42 -10.24 -0.29
CA ASP A 57 1.84 -9.90 -0.35
C ASP A 57 2.06 -8.39 -0.16
N LEU A 58 1.34 -7.58 -0.93
CA LEU A 58 1.38 -6.13 -0.82
C LEU A 58 1.00 -5.63 0.57
N LEU A 59 -0.06 -6.16 1.18
CA LEU A 59 -0.51 -5.75 2.51
C LEU A 59 0.52 -6.12 3.59
N VAL A 60 1.23 -7.24 3.45
CA VAL A 60 2.34 -7.61 4.35
C VAL A 60 3.47 -6.60 4.22
N HIS A 61 3.90 -6.28 2.99
CA HIS A 61 4.93 -5.27 2.75
C HIS A 61 4.53 -3.90 3.31
N ALA A 62 3.27 -3.49 3.10
CA ALA A 62 2.75 -2.24 3.64
C ALA A 62 2.73 -2.22 5.17
N ARG A 63 2.35 -3.33 5.82
CA ARG A 63 2.39 -3.45 7.28
C ARG A 63 3.83 -3.36 7.81
N LEU A 64 4.77 -4.06 7.20
CA LEU A 64 6.18 -4.01 7.59
C LEU A 64 6.75 -2.60 7.44
N TYR A 65 6.43 -1.92 6.34
CA TYR A 65 6.81 -0.53 6.14
C TYR A 65 6.24 0.37 7.25
N HIS A 66 4.93 0.29 7.51
CA HIS A 66 4.29 1.08 8.56
C HIS A 66 4.94 0.87 9.93
N LEU A 67 5.18 -0.40 10.31
CA LEU A 67 5.84 -0.75 11.56
C LEU A 67 7.27 -0.20 11.65
N SER A 68 8.02 -0.18 10.54
CA SER A 68 9.38 0.35 10.53
C SER A 68 9.44 1.85 10.84
N ARG A 69 8.36 2.59 10.53
CA ARG A 69 8.20 4.03 10.79
C ARG A 69 7.69 4.34 12.21
N MET A 70 7.26 3.33 12.97
CA MET A 70 6.77 3.51 14.34
C MET A 70 7.90 3.35 15.36
N PRO A 71 7.83 4.04 16.52
CA PRO A 71 8.69 3.76 17.67
C PRO A 71 8.56 2.29 18.12
N TYR A 72 9.65 1.68 18.59
CA TYR A 72 9.67 0.24 18.95
C TYR A 72 8.56 -0.14 19.94
N GLU A 73 8.31 0.71 20.93
CA GLU A 73 7.29 0.52 21.97
C GLU A 73 5.85 0.48 21.44
N GLU A 74 5.60 1.06 20.27
CA GLU A 74 4.27 1.14 19.64
C GLU A 74 4.04 0.06 18.58
N ARG A 75 5.10 -0.67 18.15
CA ARG A 75 5.02 -1.66 17.06
C ARG A 75 4.21 -2.92 17.39
N PHE A 76 4.10 -3.25 18.68
CA PHE A 76 3.50 -4.50 19.16
C PHE A 76 2.23 -4.31 19.97
N ARG A 77 1.70 -3.08 20.01
CA ARG A 77 0.37 -2.77 20.58
C ARG A 77 -0.71 -3.03 19.54
#